data_AF-A0A843I1J7-F1
#
_entry.id   AF-A0A843I1J7-F1
#
_cell.length_a   1.000
_cell.length_b   1.000
_cell.length_c   1.000
_cell.angle_alpha   90.00
_cell.angle_beta   90.00
_cell.angle_gamma   90.00
#
_symmetry.space_group_name_H-M   'P 1'
#
loop_
_entity.id
_entity.type
_entity.pdbx_description
1 polymer ?
#
loop_
_entity_poly.entity_id
_entity_poly.type
_entity_poly.pdbx_seq_one_letter_code
_entity_poly.pdbx_strand_id
1 'polypeptide(L)'
;MFSKAKYIVLLDEKNREVVFKEENPALNSPLKRPLVAKECVKLKADKVFAPHGSLCYPSYRILKNAKVKIFVTEINDIITTDKLKKVTLREVMYSSYTAMMERFSEAIKRSQ
;
A
#
# COMPACT_ATOMS: atom_id res chain seq x y z
N MET A 1 -0.38 7.44 3.90
CA MET A 1 0.72 6.83 3.11
C MET A 1 0.93 5.37 3.48
N PHE A 2 1.11 4.48 2.50
CA PHE A 2 1.23 3.02 2.63
C PHE A 2 2.41 2.60 3.52
N SER A 3 3.51 3.35 3.40
CA SER A 3 4.73 3.19 4.18
C SER A 3 4.67 3.76 5.60
N LYS A 4 3.64 4.53 5.94
CA LYS A 4 3.45 5.14 7.27
C LYS A 4 2.39 4.40 8.08
N ALA A 5 1.70 3.42 7.49
CA ALA A 5 0.74 2.60 8.22
C ALA A 5 1.48 1.83 9.33
N LYS A 6 0.89 1.78 10.54
CA LYS A 6 1.54 1.13 11.69
C LYS A 6 1.55 -0.39 11.58
N TYR A 7 0.51 -0.97 10.98
CA TYR A 7 0.34 -2.41 10.88
C TYR A 7 -0.02 -2.84 9.45
N ILE A 8 0.39 -4.06 9.10
CA ILE A 8 -0.17 -4.83 7.99
C ILE A 8 -1.15 -5.83 8.61
N VAL A 9 -2.36 -5.92 8.04
CA VAL A 9 -3.42 -6.80 8.53
C VAL A 9 -3.90 -7.67 7.37
N LEU A 10 -3.93 -8.99 7.57
CA LEU A 10 -4.63 -9.93 6.71
C LEU A 10 -5.97 -10.26 7.34
N LEU A 11 -7.04 -10.04 6.59
CA LEU A 11 -8.41 -10.31 7.01
C LEU A 11 -8.99 -11.44 6.17
N ASP A 12 -9.58 -12.43 6.84
CA ASP A 12 -10.42 -13.42 6.20
C ASP A 12 -11.79 -12.77 5.94
N GLU A 13 -12.10 -12.51 4.67
CA GLU A 13 -13.36 -11.88 4.27
C GLU A 13 -14.58 -12.75 4.58
N LYS A 14 -14.43 -14.08 4.60
CA LYS A 14 -15.52 -15.03 4.83
C LYS A 14 -15.92 -15.07 6.30
N ASN A 15 -14.92 -15.09 7.19
CA ASN A 15 -15.12 -15.16 8.64
C ASN A 15 -15.11 -13.77 9.31
N ARG A 16 -14.71 -12.72 8.58
CA ARG A 16 -14.45 -11.36 9.10
C ARG A 16 -13.45 -11.33 10.24
N GLU A 17 -12.49 -12.25 10.22
CA GLU A 17 -11.48 -12.40 11.27
C GLU A 17 -10.13 -11.87 10.81
N VAL A 18 -9.37 -11.30 11.75
CA VAL A 18 -7.97 -10.93 11.52
C VAL A 18 -7.12 -12.19 11.66
N VAL A 19 -6.65 -12.70 10.54
CA VAL A 19 -5.82 -13.92 10.47
C VAL A 19 -4.35 -13.60 10.74
N PHE A 20 -3.94 -12.37 10.45
CA PHE A 20 -2.57 -11.93 10.62
C PHE A 20 -2.52 -10.43 10.89
N LYS A 21 -1.70 -10.02 11.86
CA LYS A 21 -1.40 -8.62 12.15
C LYS A 21 0.06 -8.50 12.52
N GLU A 22 0.82 -7.75 11.73
CA GLU A 22 2.24 -7.49 12.00
C GLU A 22 2.51 -5.99 11.91
N GLU A 23 3.53 -5.53 12.63
CA GLU A 23 4.02 -4.18 12.48
C GLU A 23 4.56 -3.99 11.06
N ASN A 24 4.28 -2.83 10.47
CA ASN A 24 4.63 -2.60 9.07
C ASN A 24 6.16 -2.56 8.88
N PRO A 25 6.76 -3.53 8.18
CA PRO A 25 8.21 -3.60 8.03
C PRO A 25 8.77 -2.43 7.20
N ALA A 26 7.91 -1.66 6.53
CA ALA A 26 8.27 -0.43 5.85
C ALA A 26 8.59 0.76 6.78
N LEU A 27 8.24 0.70 8.07
CA LEU A 27 8.55 1.78 9.02
C LEU A 27 10.06 1.93 9.25
N ASN A 28 10.80 0.82 9.22
CA ASN A 28 12.23 0.75 9.55
C ASN A 28 13.13 0.53 8.32
N SER A 29 12.57 0.48 7.09
CA SER A 29 13.32 0.15 5.87
C SER A 29 13.50 1.36 4.95
N PRO A 30 14.67 1.54 4.31
CA PRO A 30 14.85 2.53 3.24
C PRO A 30 14.02 2.21 1.98
N LEU A 31 13.61 0.95 1.80
CA LEU A 31 12.73 0.47 0.72
C LEU A 31 11.27 0.39 1.19
N LYS A 32 10.70 1.53 1.60
CA LYS A 32 9.41 1.57 2.30
C LYS A 32 8.25 0.90 1.54
N ARG A 33 7.79 1.49 0.42
CA ARG A 33 6.51 1.10 -0.23
C ARG A 33 6.55 -0.25 -0.99
N PRO A 34 7.63 -0.65 -1.67
CA PRO A 34 7.69 -1.93 -2.38
C PRO A 34 7.77 -3.16 -1.45
N LEU A 35 8.31 -2.98 -0.25
CA LEU A 35 8.46 -4.06 0.72
C LEU A 35 7.09 -4.53 1.26
N VAL A 36 6.18 -3.59 1.54
CA VAL A 36 4.77 -3.90 1.90
C VAL A 36 4.10 -4.75 0.81
N ALA A 37 4.27 -4.38 -0.46
CA ALA A 37 3.67 -5.11 -1.57
C ALA A 37 4.22 -6.54 -1.68
N LYS A 38 5.52 -6.75 -1.43
CA LYS A 38 6.12 -8.10 -1.40
C LYS A 38 5.55 -8.93 -0.25
N GLU A 39 5.36 -8.33 0.93
CA GLU A 39 4.78 -9.04 2.07
C GLU A 39 3.33 -9.45 1.79
N CYS A 40 2.53 -8.58 1.17
CA CYS A 40 1.17 -8.95 0.73
C CYS A 40 1.17 -10.16 -0.23
N VAL A 41 2.14 -10.24 -1.15
CA VAL A 41 2.29 -11.39 -2.06
C VAL A 41 2.72 -12.65 -1.29
N LYS A 42 3.66 -12.52 -0.35
CA LYS A 42 4.14 -13.63 0.49
C LYS A 42 3.02 -14.22 1.36
N LEU A 43 2.15 -13.36 1.89
CA LEU A 43 0.95 -13.74 2.63
C LEU A 43 -0.17 -14.32 1.74
N LYS A 44 0.07 -14.44 0.42
CA LYS A 44 -0.90 -14.95 -0.57
C LYS A 44 -2.24 -14.19 -0.54
N ALA A 45 -2.20 -12.87 -0.32
CA ALA A 45 -3.41 -12.07 -0.29
C ALA A 45 -4.09 -12.01 -1.68
N ASP A 46 -5.39 -12.29 -1.74
CA ASP A 46 -6.17 -12.18 -2.99
C ASP A 46 -6.50 -10.73 -3.35
N LYS A 47 -6.69 -9.90 -2.33
CA LYS A 47 -7.07 -8.49 -2.42
C LYS A 47 -6.15 -7.64 -1.55
N VAL A 48 -5.80 -6.46 -2.04
CA VAL A 48 -5.05 -5.44 -1.29
C VAL A 48 -5.80 -4.12 -1.30
N PHE A 49 -6.00 -3.57 -0.11
CA PHE A 49 -6.58 -2.25 0.13
C PHE A 49 -5.45 -1.25 0.35
N ALA A 50 -5.28 -0.34 -0.60
CA ALA A 50 -4.27 0.71 -0.53
C ALA A 50 -4.95 2.07 -0.38
N PRO A 51 -4.61 2.89 0.63
CA PRO A 51 -5.08 4.26 0.70
C PRO A 51 -4.72 5.06 -0.57
N HIS A 52 -5.47 6.10 -0.90
CA HIS A 52 -5.08 6.99 -1.99
C HIS A 52 -3.68 7.60 -1.76
N GLY A 53 -2.94 7.87 -2.85
CA GLY A 53 -1.56 8.40 -2.80
C GLY A 53 -0.49 7.42 -2.30
N SER A 54 -0.87 6.18 -1.99
CA SER A 54 -0.06 5.26 -1.20
C SER A 54 0.66 4.21 -2.07
N LEU A 55 0.06 3.82 -3.19
CA LEU A 55 0.56 2.78 -4.10
C LEU A 55 1.41 3.37 -5.22
N CYS A 56 2.73 3.28 -5.12
CA CYS A 56 3.63 3.69 -6.20
C CYS A 56 3.73 2.63 -7.31
N TYR A 57 4.23 3.03 -8.47
CA TYR A 57 4.35 2.17 -9.66
C TYR A 57 5.10 0.84 -9.41
N PRO A 58 6.23 0.80 -8.67
CA PRO A 58 6.87 -0.47 -8.31
C PRO A 58 5.96 -1.41 -7.50
N SER A 59 5.26 -0.89 -6.49
CA SER A 59 4.32 -1.66 -5.68
C SER A 59 3.15 -2.18 -6.51
N TYR A 60 2.59 -1.33 -7.39
CA TYR A 60 1.54 -1.72 -8.34
C TYR A 60 1.99 -2.88 -9.24
N ARG A 61 3.21 -2.80 -9.82
CA ARG A 61 3.75 -3.86 -10.68
C ARG A 61 3.91 -5.19 -9.94
N ILE A 62 4.42 -5.17 -8.70
CA ILE A 62 4.60 -6.38 -7.88
C ILE A 62 3.25 -7.08 -7.67
N LEU A 63 2.25 -6.34 -7.21
CA LEU A 63 0.91 -6.87 -6.94
C LEU A 63 0.21 -7.36 -8.21
N LYS A 64 0.34 -6.60 -9.31
CA LYS A 64 -0.26 -6.97 -10.60
C LYS A 64 0.36 -8.25 -11.17
N ASN A 65 1.67 -8.42 -11.10
CA ASN A 65 2.36 -9.63 -11.55
C ASN A 65 1.94 -10.86 -10.73
N ALA A 66 1.65 -10.67 -9.44
CA ALA A 66 1.12 -11.70 -8.56
C ALA A 66 -0.39 -11.93 -8.71
N LYS A 67 -1.06 -11.27 -9.67
CA LYS A 67 -2.51 -11.35 -9.93
C LYS A 67 -3.39 -10.94 -8.74
N VAL A 68 -2.85 -10.14 -7.83
CA VAL A 68 -3.59 -9.60 -6.67
C VAL A 68 -4.54 -8.50 -7.12
N LYS A 69 -5.79 -8.52 -6.63
CA LYS A 69 -6.77 -7.45 -6.91
C LYS A 69 -6.47 -6.25 -6.02
N ILE A 70 -6.29 -5.08 -6.63
CA ILE A 70 -5.89 -3.87 -5.90
C ILE A 70 -7.05 -2.88 -5.87
N PHE A 71 -7.40 -2.44 -4.68
CA PHE A 71 -8.46 -1.47 -4.42
C PHE A 71 -7.90 -0.23 -3.74
N VAL A 72 -8.45 0.91 -4.10
CA VAL A 72 -8.15 2.20 -3.46
C VAL A 72 -9.20 2.47 -2.39
N THR A 73 -8.72 2.95 -1.25
CA THR A 73 -9.52 3.31 -0.08
C THR A 73 -9.16 4.72 0.37
N GLU A 74 -10.06 5.39 1.08
CA GLU A 74 -9.71 6.61 1.79
C GLU A 74 -9.21 6.31 3.21
N ILE A 75 -8.52 7.26 3.82
CA ILE A 75 -8.11 7.14 5.22
C ILE A 75 -9.36 7.23 6.09
N ASN A 76 -9.54 6.27 7.00
CA ASN A 76 -10.72 6.08 7.86
C ASN A 76 -11.97 5.53 7.16
N ASP A 77 -11.86 5.08 5.91
CA ASP A 77 -12.95 4.34 5.29
C ASP A 77 -13.13 2.99 6.01
N ILE A 78 -14.38 2.64 6.29
CA ILE A 78 -14.72 1.30 6.73
C ILE A 78 -14.49 0.40 5.50
N ILE A 79 -13.71 -0.67 5.67
CA ILE A 79 -13.49 -1.67 4.61
C ILE A 79 -14.80 -2.46 4.42
N THR A 80 -15.78 -1.83 3.80
CA THR A 80 -17.02 -2.45 3.33
C THR A 80 -16.94 -2.61 1.82
N THR A 81 -17.35 -3.79 1.36
CA THR A 81 -17.08 -4.26 0.00
C THR A 81 -17.74 -3.39 -1.08
N ASP A 82 -18.77 -2.62 -0.70
CA ASP A 82 -19.67 -1.90 -1.61
C ASP A 82 -19.13 -0.56 -2.13
N LYS A 83 -18.05 -0.02 -1.53
CA LYS A 83 -17.47 1.29 -1.92
C LYS A 83 -16.05 1.21 -2.50
N LEU A 84 -15.53 0.00 -2.67
CA LEU A 84 -14.14 -0.20 -3.09
C LEU A 84 -13.94 0.09 -4.58
N LYS A 85 -13.17 1.14 -4.88
CA LYS A 85 -12.78 1.45 -6.26
C LYS A 85 -11.55 0.65 -6.65
N LYS A 86 -11.56 0.03 -7.83
CA LYS A 86 -10.35 -0.60 -8.40
C LYS A 86 -9.31 0.48 -8.68
N VAL A 87 -8.05 0.19 -8.36
CA VAL A 87 -6.97 1.13 -8.64
C VAL A 87 -6.83 1.39 -10.14
N THR A 88 -6.69 2.66 -10.49
CA THR A 88 -6.46 3.12 -11.86
C THR A 88 -5.00 3.51 -12.07
N LEU A 89 -4.52 3.42 -13.32
CA LEU A 89 -3.16 3.85 -13.68
C LEU A 89 -2.89 5.33 -13.34
N ARG A 90 -3.92 6.19 -13.39
CA ARG A 90 -3.81 7.61 -13.00
C ARG A 90 -3.45 7.78 -11.53
N GLU A 91 -4.08 7.01 -10.64
CA GLU A 91 -3.80 7.04 -9.21
C GLU A 91 -2.38 6.54 -8.89
N VAL A 92 -1.92 5.54 -9.63
CA VAL A 92 -0.54 5.02 -9.52
C VAL A 92 0.48 6.08 -9.92
N MET A 93 0.23 6.81 -11.02
CA MET A 93 1.09 7.89 -11.48
C MET A 93 1.13 9.03 -10.46
N TYR A 94 -0.03 9.47 -9.96
CA TYR A 94 -0.12 10.51 -8.92
C TYR A 94 0.63 10.13 -7.64
N SER A 95 0.46 8.90 -7.18
CA SER A 95 1.15 8.37 -6.00
C SER A 95 2.67 8.30 -6.20
N SER A 96 3.12 7.97 -7.42
CA SER A 96 4.54 7.89 -7.77
C SER A 96 5.18 9.27 -7.82
N TYR A 97 4.49 10.26 -8.40
CA TYR A 97 4.93 11.65 -8.41
C TYR A 97 5.04 12.21 -6.99
N THR A 98 4.01 12.00 -6.16
CA THR A 98 4.02 12.43 -4.75
C THR A 98 5.18 11.81 -3.99
N ALA A 99 5.43 10.51 -4.17
CA ALA A 99 6.56 9.82 -3.54
C ALA A 99 7.92 10.38 -3.98
N MET A 100 8.05 10.81 -5.23
CA MET A 100 9.27 11.42 -5.75
C MET A 100 9.52 12.79 -5.09
N MET A 101 8.48 13.61 -5.00
CA MET A 101 8.55 14.93 -4.35
C MET A 101 8.90 14.83 -2.86
N GLU A 102 8.36 13.83 -2.15
CA GLU A 102 8.74 13.55 -0.76
C GLU A 102 10.23 13.23 -0.61
N ARG A 103 10.79 12.43 -1.52
CA ARG A 103 12.23 12.10 -1.49
C ARG A 103 13.10 13.32 -1.80
N PHE A 104 12.67 14.19 -2.71
CA PHE A 104 13.37 15.44 -3.01
C PHE A 104 13.34 16.41 -1.82
N SER A 105 12.20 16.57 -1.14
CA SER A 105 12.14 17.46 0.03
C SER A 105 12.92 16.92 1.22
N GLU A 106 12.92 15.60 1.45
CA GLU A 106 13.78 14.95 2.45
C GLU A 106 15.27 15.14 2.12
N ALA A 107 15.65 15.11 0.84
CA ALA A 107 17.04 15.36 0.43
C ALA A 107 17.46 16.81 0.67
N ILE A 108 16.59 17.80 0.37
CA ILE A 108 16.88 19.22 0.62
C ILE A 108 17.04 19.49 2.13
N LYS A 109 16.16 18.92 2.96
CA LYS A 109 16.23 19.07 4.43
C LYS A 109 17.47 18.45 5.07
N ARG A 110 18.15 17.51 4.41
CA ARG A 110 19.40 16.90 4.89
C ARG A 110 20.66 17.65 4.45
N SER A 111 20.51 18.62 3.56
CA SER A 111 21.61 19.43 3.01
C SER A 111 21.70 20.82 3.65
N GLN A 112 20.86 21.10 4.65
CA GLN A 112 20.93 22.25 5.57
C GLN A 112 21.30 21.76 6.96
#